data_AF-A0A835WZP6-F1
#
_entry.id   AF-A0A835WZP6-F1
#
_cell.length_a   1.000
_cell.length_b   1.000
_cell.length_c   1.000
_cell.angle_alpha   90.00
_cell.angle_beta   90.00
_cell.angle_gamma   90.00
#
_symmetry.space_group_name_H-M   'P 1'
#
loop_
_entity.id
_entity.type
_entity.pdbx_description
1 polymer ?
#
loop_
_entity_poly.entity_id
_entity_poly.type
_entity_poly.pdbx_seq_one_letter_code
_entity_poly.pdbx_strand_id
1 'polypeptide(L)'
;MNFKENSISAKIFDPFGTQIISKSIESDSFEDRFEISFKGKYQLVIENFGSEETTIVGVLGHMPDKSKLSIGIAGFYLLIVGLTGMVGVGIYAFKKRQKNFS
;
A
#
# COMPACT_ATOMS: atom_id res chain seq x y z
N MET A 1 7.21 5.20 -21.71
CA MET A 1 6.58 6.50 -21.45
C MET A 1 7.62 7.36 -20.76
N ASN A 2 7.82 8.61 -21.18
CA ASN A 2 8.78 9.51 -20.56
C ASN A 2 7.97 10.55 -19.77
N PHE A 3 7.72 10.29 -18.49
CA PHE A 3 7.11 11.30 -17.62
C PHE A 3 8.13 12.42 -17.45
N LYS A 4 7.97 13.51 -18.21
CA LYS A 4 8.70 14.74 -17.90
C LYS A 4 8.32 15.13 -16.47
N GLU A 5 9.32 15.33 -15.63
CA GLU A 5 9.14 15.76 -14.25
C GLU A 5 8.11 16.90 -14.20
N ASN A 6 7.10 16.74 -13.33
CA ASN A 6 6.09 17.75 -13.03
C ASN A 6 5.06 18.08 -14.13
N SER A 7 4.86 17.22 -15.14
CA SER A 7 3.88 17.51 -16.21
C SER A 7 2.43 17.17 -15.85
N ILE A 8 2.18 16.23 -14.94
CA ILE A 8 0.81 15.82 -14.59
C ILE A 8 0.58 16.04 -13.10
N SER A 9 -0.57 16.59 -12.74
CA SER A 9 -0.98 16.73 -11.35
C SER A 9 -2.37 16.12 -11.10
N ALA A 10 -2.57 15.63 -9.89
CA ALA A 10 -3.85 15.16 -9.39
C ALA A 10 -4.23 15.94 -8.13
N LYS A 11 -5.46 16.46 -8.11
CA LYS A 11 -6.02 17.23 -7.01
C LYS A 11 -7.35 16.65 -6.60
N ILE A 12 -7.65 16.68 -5.31
CA ILE A 12 -8.95 16.26 -4.79
C ILE A 12 -9.56 17.41 -4.02
N PHE A 13 -10.82 17.70 -4.35
CA PHE A 13 -11.65 18.70 -3.68
C PHE A 13 -12.75 18.03 -2.87
N ASP A 14 -13.01 18.58 -1.69
CA ASP A 14 -14.10 18.18 -0.82
C ASP A 14 -15.46 18.78 -1.29
N PRO A 15 -16.58 18.43 -0.63
CA PRO A 15 -17.90 18.93 -1.00
C PRO A 15 -18.07 20.46 -0.88
N PHE A 16 -17.17 21.13 -0.17
CA PHE A 16 -17.16 22.58 0.00
C PHE A 16 -16.24 23.28 -1.00
N GLY A 17 -15.59 22.52 -1.91
CA GLY A 17 -14.62 23.04 -2.87
C GLY A 17 -13.25 23.29 -2.26
N THR A 18 -12.98 22.81 -1.04
CA THR A 18 -11.66 22.89 -0.42
C THR A 18 -10.77 21.79 -0.99
N GLN A 19 -9.56 22.16 -1.40
CA GLN A 19 -8.56 21.19 -1.84
C GLN A 19 -8.03 20.40 -0.63
N ILE A 20 -8.20 19.08 -0.66
CA ILE A 20 -7.73 18.16 0.40
C ILE A 20 -6.44 17.43 0.01
N ILE A 21 -6.20 17.21 -1.29
CA ILE A 21 -4.95 16.65 -1.83
C ILE A 21 -4.54 17.45 -3.06
N SER A 22 -3.23 17.65 -3.21
CA SER A 22 -2.60 18.10 -4.46
C SER A 22 -1.23 17.46 -4.60
N LYS A 23 -1.04 16.69 -5.68
CA LYS A 23 0.18 15.93 -5.93
C LYS A 23 0.57 15.98 -7.39
N SER A 24 1.88 15.99 -7.62
CA SER A 24 2.46 15.81 -8.94
C SER A 24 2.72 14.32 -9.18
N ILE A 25 2.44 13.84 -10.39
CA ILE A 25 2.66 12.46 -10.81
C ILE A 25 4.03 12.42 -11.51
N GLU A 26 5.05 12.07 -10.74
CA GLU A 26 6.46 12.04 -11.20
C GLU A 26 6.93 10.63 -11.60
N SER A 27 6.13 9.60 -11.30
CA SER A 27 6.45 8.19 -11.54
C SER A 27 5.34 7.47 -12.30
N ASP A 28 5.69 6.32 -12.89
CA ASP A 28 4.76 5.46 -13.64
C ASP A 28 3.54 4.99 -12.83
N SER A 29 3.64 4.99 -11.50
CA SER A 29 2.55 4.65 -10.58
C SER A 29 2.59 5.55 -9.36
N PHE A 30 1.42 5.94 -8.88
CA PHE A 30 1.22 6.78 -7.71
C PHE A 30 -0.04 6.32 -6.95
N GLU A 31 0.07 6.18 -5.63
CA GLU A 31 -1.06 5.89 -4.73
C GLU A 31 -1.10 6.96 -3.64
N ASP A 32 -2.28 7.51 -3.37
CA ASP A 32 -2.52 8.38 -2.23
C ASP A 32 -3.80 8.01 -1.50
N ARG A 33 -3.90 8.46 -0.25
CA ARG A 33 -5.02 8.19 0.63
C ARG A 33 -5.54 9.49 1.22
N PHE A 34 -6.86 9.66 1.15
CA PHE A 34 -7.56 10.78 1.77
C PHE A 34 -8.71 10.26 2.64
N GLU A 35 -9.07 11.08 3.62
CA GLU A 35 -10.22 10.83 4.46
C GLU A 35 -11.47 11.51 3.88
N ILE A 36 -12.59 10.79 3.90
CA ILE A 36 -13.91 11.31 3.54
C ILE A 36 -14.58 11.77 4.83
N SER A 37 -14.30 13.00 5.26
CA SER A 37 -14.77 13.55 6.53
C SER A 37 -16.23 14.03 6.48
N PHE A 38 -16.71 14.45 5.32
CA PHE A 38 -18.04 15.02 5.15
C PHE A 38 -18.86 14.26 4.12
N LYS A 39 -20.19 14.26 4.28
CA LYS A 39 -21.08 13.74 3.24
C LYS A 39 -21.12 14.75 2.10
N GLY A 40 -21.02 14.25 0.86
CA GLY A 40 -21.22 15.07 -0.32
C GLY A 40 -20.38 14.61 -1.50
N LYS A 41 -20.29 15.46 -2.51
CA LYS A 41 -19.56 15.20 -3.74
C LYS A 41 -18.09 15.58 -3.56
N TYR A 42 -17.21 14.61 -3.69
CA TYR A 42 -15.78 14.83 -3.84
C TYR A 42 -15.42 14.85 -5.33
N GLN A 43 -14.41 15.63 -5.71
CA GLN A 43 -13.99 15.76 -7.10
C GLN A 43 -12.50 15.50 -7.25
N LEU A 44 -12.14 14.49 -8.05
CA LEU A 44 -10.77 14.26 -8.51
C LEU A 44 -10.57 15.06 -9.82
N VAL A 45 -9.54 15.88 -9.86
CA VAL A 45 -9.13 16.66 -11.03
C VAL A 45 -7.72 16.24 -11.41
N ILE A 46 -7.56 15.82 -12.66
CA ILE A 46 -6.26 15.48 -13.23
C ILE A 46 -5.93 16.54 -14.28
N GLU A 47 -4.77 17.16 -14.16
CA GLU A 47 -4.30 18.21 -15.05
C GLU A 47 -2.99 17.77 -15.71
N ASN A 48 -2.92 17.88 -17.04
CA ASN A 48 -1.68 17.68 -17.80
C ASN A 48 -1.19 19.05 -18.30
N PHE A 49 -0.06 19.49 -17.78
CA PHE A 49 0.70 20.67 -18.17
C PHE A 49 1.76 20.37 -19.24
N GLY A 50 1.93 19.10 -19.61
CA GLY A 50 2.82 18.65 -20.68
C GLY A 50 2.26 18.93 -22.07
N SER A 51 3.15 18.93 -23.06
CA SER A 51 2.80 19.11 -24.48
C SER A 51 2.42 17.81 -25.20
N GLU A 52 2.53 16.67 -24.52
CA GLU A 52 2.28 15.35 -25.09
C GLU A 52 1.00 14.74 -24.53
N GLU A 53 0.27 14.02 -25.38
CA GLU A 53 -0.88 13.22 -24.98
C GLU A 53 -0.42 12.08 -24.06
N THR A 54 -1.06 11.96 -22.89
CA THR A 54 -0.70 10.93 -21.90
C THR A 54 -1.94 10.16 -21.47
N THR A 55 -1.88 8.84 -21.59
CA THR A 55 -2.92 7.94 -21.10
C THR A 55 -2.74 7.68 -19.60
N ILE A 56 -3.80 7.91 -18.83
CA ILE A 56 -3.81 7.68 -17.38
C ILE A 56 -4.89 6.65 -17.05
N VAL A 57 -4.54 5.68 -16.22
CA VAL A 57 -5.49 4.72 -15.64
C VAL A 57 -5.56 4.99 -14.14
N GLY A 58 -6.74 5.37 -13.67
CA GLY A 58 -6.99 5.66 -12.25
C GLY A 58 -7.93 4.64 -11.63
N VAL A 59 -7.68 4.28 -10.37
CA VAL A 59 -8.55 3.42 -9.57
C VAL A 59 -8.88 4.12 -8.26
N LEU A 60 -10.17 4.17 -7.91
CA LEU A 60 -10.64 4.64 -6.61
C LEU A 60 -11.21 3.45 -5.84
N GLY A 61 -10.70 3.21 -4.64
CA GLY A 61 -11.11 2.10 -3.79
C GLY A 61 -11.28 2.53 -2.35
N HIS A 62 -12.19 1.88 -1.64
CA HIS A 62 -12.33 2.05 -0.20
C HIS A 62 -11.20 1.27 0.50
N MET A 63 -10.47 1.95 1.39
CA MET A 63 -9.46 1.33 2.23
C MET A 63 -10.14 0.54 3.35
N PRO A 64 -10.01 -0.80 3.42
CA PRO A 64 -10.69 -1.57 4.45
C PRO A 64 -10.28 -1.11 5.85
N ASP A 65 -11.24 -1.12 6.78
CA ASP A 65 -11.02 -0.73 8.17
C ASP A 65 -9.75 -1.38 8.76
N LYS A 66 -9.01 -0.61 9.57
CA LYS A 66 -7.77 -1.08 10.23
C LYS A 66 -7.93 -2.39 11.00
N SER A 67 -9.15 -2.72 11.42
CA SER A 67 -9.50 -4.00 12.03
C SER A 67 -9.26 -5.20 11.11
N LYS A 68 -9.54 -5.08 9.80
CA LYS A 68 -9.33 -6.14 8.82
C LYS A 68 -7.84 -6.31 8.46
N LEU A 69 -7.07 -5.22 8.46
CA LEU A 69 -5.61 -5.26 8.31
C LEU A 69 -4.92 -6.04 9.45
N SER A 70 -5.52 -6.03 10.64
CA SER A 70 -4.98 -6.72 11.82
C SER A 70 -5.01 -8.25 11.70
N ILE A 71 -5.95 -8.82 10.93
CA ILE A 71 -6.05 -10.27 10.72
C ILE A 71 -4.85 -10.80 9.93
N GLY A 72 -4.45 -10.09 8.87
CA GLY A 72 -3.27 -10.45 8.08
C GLY A 72 -1.98 -10.41 8.89
N ILE A 73 -1.84 -9.40 9.76
CA ILE A 73 -0.68 -9.24 10.66
C ILE A 73 -0.64 -10.36 11.70
N ALA A 74 -1.77 -10.73 12.30
CA ALA A 74 -1.83 -11.83 13.26
C ALA A 74 -1.42 -13.17 12.63
N GLY A 75 -1.91 -13.44 11.41
CA GLY A 75 -1.50 -14.61 10.63
C GLY A 75 0.01 -14.64 10.36
N PHE A 76 0.60 -13.49 10.00
CA PHE A 76 2.04 -13.37 9.78
C PHE A 76 2.86 -13.69 11.04
N TYR A 77 2.44 -13.20 12.21
CA TYR A 77 3.09 -13.53 13.48
C TYR A 77 3.02 -15.04 13.80
N LEU A 78 1.88 -15.68 13.57
CA LEU A 78 1.74 -17.13 13.74
C LEU A 78 2.71 -17.90 12.83
N LEU A 79 2.91 -17.45 11.60
CA LEU A 79 3.89 -18.05 10.67
C LEU A 79 5.32 -17.91 11.18
N ILE A 80 5.72 -16.73 11.66
CA ILE A 80 7.07 -16.51 12.25
C ILE A 80 7.29 -17.45 13.44
N VAL A 81 6.31 -17.56 14.33
CA VAL A 81 6.41 -18.44 15.51
C VAL A 81 6.53 -19.90 15.07
N GLY A 82 5.72 -20.34 14.11
CA GLY A 82 5.78 -21.70 13.55
C GLY A 82 7.13 -22.02 12.92
N LEU A 83 7.66 -21.13 12.08
CA LEU A 83 8.97 -21.30 11.43
C LEU A 83 10.11 -21.34 12.45
N THR A 84 10.08 -20.46 13.45
CA THR A 84 11.08 -20.43 14.53
C THR A 84 11.04 -21.73 15.35
N GLY A 85 9.85 -22.22 15.67
CA GLY A 85 9.65 -23.50 16.34
C GLY A 85 10.22 -24.67 15.54
N MET A 86 10.00 -24.67 14.22
CA MET A 86 10.51 -25.72 13.34
C MET A 86 12.04 -25.77 13.32
N VAL A 87 12.71 -24.62 13.28
CA VAL A 87 14.17 -24.52 13.40
C VAL A 87 14.65 -25.09 14.76
N GLY A 88 13.97 -24.73 15.86
CA GLY A 88 14.30 -25.23 17.19
C GLY A 88 14.18 -26.75 17.31
N VAL A 89 13.08 -27.33 16.80
CA VAL A 89 12.88 -28.79 16.77
C VAL A 89 13.94 -29.47 15.90
N GLY A 90 14.29 -28.88 14.75
CA GLY A 90 15.35 -29.39 13.88
C GLY A 90 16.70 -29.47 14.59
N ILE A 91 17.10 -28.40 15.29
CA ILE A 91 18.34 -28.35 16.08
C ILE A 91 18.31 -29.38 17.21
N TYR A 92 17.18 -29.49 17.92
CA TYR A 92 17.03 -30.45 19.02
C TYR A 92 17.13 -31.90 18.51
N ALA A 93 16.44 -32.24 17.43
CA ALA A 93 16.48 -33.57 16.82
C ALA A 93 17.90 -33.92 16.34
N PHE A 94 18.61 -32.97 15.76
CA PHE A 94 20.00 -33.14 15.33
C PHE A 94 20.94 -33.41 16.52
N LYS A 95 20.86 -32.60 17.59
CA LYS A 95 21.66 -32.81 18.82
C LYS A 95 21.34 -34.14 19.49
N LYS A 96 20.06 -34.53 19.54
CA LYS A 96 19.64 -35.82 20.12
C LYS A 96 20.21 -37.01 19.34
N ARG A 97 20.26 -36.93 18.01
CA ARG A 97 20.89 -37.97 17.18
C ARG A 97 22.38 -38.09 17.45
N GLN A 98 23.13 -36.98 17.56
CA GLN A 98 24.55 -37.04 17.91
C GLN A 98 24.81 -37.67 19.28
N LYS A 99 23.93 -37.42 20.27
CA LYS A 99 24.07 -37.97 21.62
C LYS A 99 23.75 -39.47 21.74
N ASN A 100 22.99 -40.02 20.79
CA ASN A 100 22.66 -41.46 20.75
C ASN A 100 23.70 -42.31 19.99
N PHE A 101 24.68 -41.69 19.33
CA PHE A 101 25.78 -42.37 18.61
C PHE A 101 27.12 -42.31 19.37
N SER A 102 27.13 -41.80 20.60
CA SER A 102 28.24 -41.87 21.56
C SER A 102 27.83 -42.69 22.78
#